data_AF-A0A9P4QLG1-F1
#
_entry.id   AF-A0A9P4QLG1-F1
#
_cell.length_a   1.000
_cell.length_b   1.000
_cell.length_c   1.000
_cell.angle_alpha   90.00
_cell.angle_beta   90.00
_cell.angle_gamma   90.00
#
_symmetry.space_group_name_H-M   'P 1'
#
loop_
_entity.id
_entity.type
_entity.pdbx_description
1 polymer ?
#
loop_
_entity_poly.entity_id
_entity_poly.type
_entity_poly.pdbx_seq_one_letter_code
_entity_poly.pdbx_strand_id
1 'polypeptide(L)'
;TDNGVQVNTTNSLRAGPRGYVLLEDTVNRKKIFHFDRERTPERVVHALGHGAYGTFESYGDWSNLTTACWLQEGARSEAFTRFSVVVASNGGSENSRDTHGFATKIYSQCGNHDLVGNHLPSFFINDGALFPDLIHSVKFEPDKGFPTGGSAHDTAYDFFTRRPEGAFQLMNVLSDLGIPRDVRHVSGNGVHTFRFINAQGVSQLFKWYWIPKLGHRTLVYDEATTIAGKNNNFQRVDLFNSINAGLFPEWDFAVQVFPDDGSYMFKDIDLLDPTNVVPEELAPMLRLGKLTLNRNPTNFFAEPEAISFAPSNVVKGVTFIPDPLLSWRLMSYDDTASHRHNSPNGYLLPVNRPIAPVDNNYRDGYMQPLIFEGASASSPNGIGGVVGASEDQEYQYTGRSAENVNGQIGRYSVISNSFPQARGFWNSLDQYAKQHTVDAYRFELGHCSPPVAQKYIDEILNNIDNCLARRVAFGIGVQMPAIGTASGANNATSYASLFPTGPGQERNKSNEGLIVGVLASDNVLSSADLSGIVAQLSTQKVLYDVIAPHMGELASGVQANQSFVTTSSVFYDAIIVGSMSQSNNSRGNFMNSTSSQFVSSQQQDFLREAYSHGKAIGAIGSGSNILNALGLDDD
;
A
#
# COMPACT_ATOMS: atom_id res chain seq x y z
N THR A 1 -18.39 22.61 27.20
CA THR A 1 -17.28 23.31 26.53
C THR A 1 -15.98 22.67 26.94
N ASP A 2 -14.86 22.99 26.29
CA ASP A 2 -13.55 22.40 26.63
C ASP A 2 -13.06 22.77 28.05
N ASN A 3 -13.67 23.79 28.67
CA ASN A 3 -13.44 24.16 30.07
C ASN A 3 -14.41 23.45 31.06
N GLY A 4 -15.15 22.43 30.61
CA GLY A 4 -16.08 21.65 31.45
C GLY A 4 -17.46 22.29 31.70
N VAL A 5 -17.76 23.46 31.13
CA VAL A 5 -19.06 24.14 31.35
C VAL A 5 -20.17 23.51 30.51
N GLN A 6 -21.29 23.16 31.15
CA GLN A 6 -22.51 22.67 30.49
C GLN A 6 -23.37 23.84 30.01
N VAL A 7 -23.72 23.87 28.72
CA VAL A 7 -24.45 24.98 28.10
C VAL A 7 -25.03 24.55 26.75
N ASN A 8 -26.11 25.20 26.31
CA ASN A 8 -26.68 25.00 24.98
C ASN A 8 -25.74 25.56 23.89
N THR A 9 -25.41 24.75 22.88
CA THR A 9 -24.55 25.12 21.74
C THR A 9 -25.25 24.98 20.37
N THR A 10 -26.58 24.83 20.39
CA THR A 10 -27.42 24.76 19.18
C THR A 10 -27.98 26.11 18.79
N ASN A 11 -27.98 27.09 19.71
CA ASN A 11 -28.46 28.44 19.50
C ASN A 11 -27.38 29.47 19.86
N SER A 12 -27.24 30.50 19.03
CA SER A 12 -26.41 31.66 19.34
C SER A 12 -27.04 32.51 20.44
N LEU A 13 -26.22 33.13 21.28
CA LEU A 13 -26.66 34.21 22.15
C LEU A 13 -27.02 35.44 21.31
N ARG A 14 -28.24 35.96 21.47
CA ARG A 14 -28.80 37.04 20.64
C ARG A 14 -29.50 38.11 21.48
N ALA A 15 -29.57 39.34 20.98
CA ALA A 15 -30.39 40.43 21.54
C ALA A 15 -31.89 40.22 21.27
N GLY A 16 -32.50 39.25 21.96
CA GLY A 16 -33.89 38.82 21.74
C GLY A 16 -34.05 37.80 20.61
N PRO A 17 -35.25 37.22 20.42
CA PRO A 17 -35.45 36.05 19.54
C PRO A 17 -35.09 36.27 18.06
N ARG A 18 -35.13 37.52 17.60
CA ARG A 18 -34.83 37.93 16.22
C ARG A 18 -33.71 38.98 16.12
N GLY A 19 -32.95 39.17 17.20
CA GLY A 19 -31.86 40.15 17.25
C GLY A 19 -30.53 39.60 16.72
N TYR A 20 -29.52 40.48 16.67
CA TYR A 20 -28.16 40.13 16.28
C TYR A 20 -27.51 39.15 17.26
N VAL A 21 -26.60 38.33 16.75
CA VAL A 21 -25.70 37.50 17.57
C VAL A 21 -24.74 38.41 18.31
N LEU A 22 -24.59 38.17 19.62
CA LEU A 22 -23.70 38.95 20.46
C LEU A 22 -22.29 38.37 20.46
N LEU A 23 -21.27 39.22 20.38
CA LEU A 23 -19.87 38.80 20.40
C LEU A 23 -19.46 38.13 21.73
N GLU A 24 -20.19 38.42 22.81
CA GLU A 24 -20.00 37.77 24.11
C GLU A 24 -20.46 36.31 24.17
N ASP A 25 -20.97 35.75 23.06
CA ASP A 25 -21.20 34.31 22.89
C ASP A 25 -19.87 33.52 22.86
N THR A 26 -19.22 33.44 24.02
CA THR A 26 -17.91 32.82 24.19
C THR A 26 -17.95 31.32 23.93
N VAL A 27 -19.12 30.70 24.08
CA VAL A 27 -19.35 29.27 23.93
C VAL A 27 -19.34 28.89 22.45
N ASN A 28 -20.21 29.50 21.65
CA ASN A 28 -20.28 29.17 20.22
C ASN A 28 -19.04 29.67 19.47
N ARG A 29 -18.42 30.78 19.89
CA ARG A 29 -17.13 31.21 19.32
C ARG A 29 -16.05 30.14 19.46
N LYS A 30 -15.89 29.54 20.64
CA LYS A 30 -14.89 28.47 20.85
C LYS A 30 -15.17 27.23 19.99
N LYS A 31 -16.44 26.83 19.87
CA LYS A 31 -16.87 25.75 18.96
C LYS A 31 -16.45 26.02 17.51
N ILE A 32 -16.72 27.24 17.01
CA ILE A 32 -16.32 27.65 15.66
C ILE A 32 -14.79 27.72 15.54
N PHE A 33 -14.08 28.27 16.53
CA PHE A 33 -12.62 28.35 16.49
C PHE A 33 -11.92 26.99 16.44
N HIS A 34 -12.48 25.99 17.12
CA HIS A 34 -12.00 24.61 17.04
C HIS A 34 -12.27 24.03 15.65
N PHE A 35 -13.50 24.17 15.13
CA PHE A 35 -13.87 23.73 13.78
C PHE A 35 -12.95 24.33 12.70
N ASP A 36 -12.71 25.64 12.76
CA ASP A 36 -11.85 26.38 11.83
C ASP A 36 -10.38 25.90 11.84
N ARG A 37 -9.98 25.09 12.84
CA ARG A 37 -8.61 24.60 13.05
C ARG A 37 -8.51 23.07 13.09
N GLU A 38 -9.52 22.36 12.62
CA GLU A 38 -9.51 20.88 12.61
C GLU A 38 -8.52 20.27 11.61
N ARG A 39 -8.13 21.00 10.55
CA ARG A 39 -7.25 20.47 9.51
C ARG A 39 -5.79 20.80 9.83
N THR A 40 -4.94 19.78 9.73
CA THR A 40 -3.48 19.89 9.74
C THR A 40 -2.95 19.71 8.32
N PRO A 41 -1.70 20.09 8.04
CA PRO A 41 -1.04 19.69 6.79
C PRO A 41 -1.16 18.17 6.59
N GLU A 42 -1.44 17.74 5.36
CA GLU A 42 -1.31 16.33 4.99
C GLU A 42 0.17 15.93 4.92
N ARG A 43 0.46 14.64 4.82
CA ARG A 43 1.83 14.20 4.50
C ARG A 43 2.19 14.67 3.09
N VAL A 44 3.43 15.14 2.89
CA VAL A 44 3.91 15.65 1.59
C VAL A 44 3.75 14.59 0.48
N VAL A 45 4.04 13.33 0.83
CA VAL A 45 3.80 12.12 0.06
C VAL A 45 3.08 11.12 0.94
N HIS A 46 2.44 10.10 0.36
CA HIS A 46 1.68 9.14 1.15
C HIS A 46 0.53 9.77 1.95
N ALA A 47 -0.03 10.88 1.46
CA ALA A 47 -1.10 11.63 2.08
C ALA A 47 -2.33 10.74 2.27
N LEU A 48 -2.82 10.15 1.17
CA LEU A 48 -3.95 9.25 1.18
C LEU A 48 -3.55 7.86 1.68
N GLY A 49 -4.08 7.48 2.84
CA GLY A 49 -3.82 6.17 3.43
C GLY A 49 -4.73 5.85 4.61
N HIS A 50 -4.64 4.61 5.06
CA HIS A 50 -5.44 4.05 6.16
C HIS A 50 -4.61 3.03 6.93
N GLY A 51 -5.02 2.68 8.14
CA GLY A 51 -4.23 1.77 8.97
C GLY A 51 -5.03 1.08 10.04
N ALA A 52 -4.42 0.06 10.63
CA ALA A 52 -5.01 -0.76 11.68
C ALA A 52 -3.94 -1.19 12.69
N TYR A 53 -4.41 -1.54 13.88
CA TYR A 53 -3.58 -2.17 14.90
C TYR A 53 -3.53 -3.68 14.71
N GLY A 54 -2.46 -4.26 15.23
CA GLY A 54 -2.24 -5.68 15.22
C GLY A 54 -1.26 -6.13 16.29
N THR A 55 -0.79 -7.36 16.11
CA THR A 55 0.22 -7.98 16.94
C THR A 55 1.32 -8.52 16.05
N PHE A 56 2.57 -8.22 16.40
CA PHE A 56 3.73 -8.94 15.90
C PHE A 56 4.13 -10.05 16.87
N GLU A 57 4.42 -11.23 16.34
CA GLU A 57 4.88 -12.40 17.09
C GLU A 57 6.16 -12.96 16.44
N SER A 58 7.24 -13.08 17.21
CA SER A 58 8.47 -13.73 16.73
C SER A 58 8.26 -15.24 16.59
N TYR A 59 8.81 -15.85 15.54
CA TYR A 59 8.77 -17.31 15.35
C TYR A 59 9.82 -18.07 16.15
N GLY A 60 10.80 -17.38 16.73
CA GLY A 60 11.85 -18.01 17.51
C GLY A 60 12.79 -17.00 18.15
N ASP A 61 13.94 -17.50 18.58
CA ASP A 61 15.06 -16.67 19.03
C ASP A 61 15.96 -16.29 17.85
N TRP A 62 16.10 -14.99 17.60
CA TRP A 62 17.00 -14.45 16.59
C TRP A 62 18.21 -13.72 17.21
N SER A 63 18.56 -14.05 18.45
CA SER A 63 19.76 -13.54 19.15
C SER A 63 21.07 -13.75 18.39
N ASN A 64 21.14 -14.76 17.51
CA ASN A 64 22.27 -15.00 16.62
C ASN A 64 22.45 -13.90 15.55
N LEU A 65 21.36 -13.25 15.16
CA LEU A 65 21.34 -12.15 14.19
C LEU A 65 21.36 -10.79 14.89
N THR A 66 20.51 -10.58 15.89
CA THR A 66 20.21 -9.25 16.44
C THR A 66 19.87 -9.26 17.92
N THR A 67 20.19 -8.15 18.60
CA THR A 67 19.72 -7.85 19.97
C THR A 67 18.35 -7.17 20.03
N ALA A 68 17.67 -6.99 18.89
CA ALA A 68 16.35 -6.37 18.84
C ALA A 68 15.34 -7.16 19.68
N CYS A 69 14.82 -6.54 20.74
CA CYS A 69 14.00 -7.25 21.75
C CYS A 69 12.71 -7.85 21.17
N TRP A 70 12.14 -7.25 20.13
CA TRP A 70 10.92 -7.72 19.49
C TRP A 70 11.13 -8.96 18.60
N LEU A 71 12.38 -9.38 18.37
CA LEU A 71 12.77 -10.58 17.62
C LEU A 71 13.35 -11.71 18.50
N GLN A 72 13.25 -11.60 19.83
CA GLN A 72 13.75 -12.64 20.74
C GLN A 72 12.69 -13.74 20.97
N GLU A 73 13.09 -14.83 21.62
CA GLU A 73 12.18 -15.94 21.92
C GLU A 73 10.93 -15.49 22.68
N GLY A 74 9.75 -15.90 22.21
CA GLY A 74 8.48 -15.55 22.83
C GLY A 74 8.09 -14.07 22.73
N ALA A 75 8.85 -13.24 22.00
CA ALA A 75 8.55 -11.83 21.84
C ALA A 75 7.21 -11.63 21.13
N ARG A 76 6.34 -10.84 21.77
CA ARG A 76 5.05 -10.42 21.25
C ARG A 76 4.89 -8.93 21.50
N SER A 77 4.63 -8.17 20.43
CA SER A 77 4.55 -6.71 20.47
C SER A 77 3.26 -6.23 19.83
N GLU A 78 2.66 -5.17 20.36
CA GLU A 78 1.61 -4.45 19.64
C GLU A 78 2.23 -3.79 18.40
N ALA A 79 1.46 -3.68 17.33
CA ALA A 79 1.88 -3.03 16.11
C ALA A 79 0.78 -2.11 15.57
N PHE A 80 1.18 -1.07 14.84
CA PHE A 80 0.28 -0.30 13.99
C PHE A 80 0.84 -0.23 12.58
N THR A 81 0.03 -0.58 11.59
CA THR A 81 0.43 -0.56 10.18
C THR A 81 -0.44 0.43 9.41
N ARG A 82 0.19 1.28 8.60
CA ARG A 82 -0.45 2.21 7.68
C ARG A 82 -0.08 1.87 6.24
N PHE A 83 -1.10 1.77 5.40
CA PHE A 83 -1.01 1.63 3.96
C PHE A 83 -1.36 2.95 3.28
N SER A 84 -0.85 3.19 2.08
CA SER A 84 -1.07 4.44 1.36
C SER A 84 -0.73 4.33 -0.12
N VAL A 85 -1.27 5.22 -0.95
CA VAL A 85 -0.71 5.58 -2.27
C VAL A 85 0.23 6.77 -2.11
N VAL A 86 1.19 6.99 -3.02
CA VAL A 86 2.24 8.01 -2.86
C VAL A 86 1.80 9.40 -3.32
N VAL A 87 1.27 9.50 -4.55
CA VAL A 87 1.11 10.76 -5.28
C VAL A 87 -0.17 11.48 -4.88
N ALA A 88 -1.27 10.73 -4.77
CA ALA A 88 -2.58 11.30 -4.53
C ALA A 88 -2.67 12.00 -3.17
N SER A 89 -3.17 13.24 -3.18
CA SER A 89 -3.51 14.00 -1.98
C SER A 89 -4.74 13.42 -1.27
N ASN A 90 -5.02 13.91 -0.06
CA ASN A 90 -6.24 13.58 0.65
C ASN A 90 -7.47 13.95 -0.20
N GLY A 91 -8.35 12.97 -0.42
CA GLY A 91 -9.51 13.10 -1.30
C GLY A 91 -9.32 12.48 -2.70
N GLY A 92 -8.12 11.99 -3.03
CA GLY A 92 -7.87 11.18 -4.22
C GLY A 92 -8.47 9.76 -4.14
N SER A 93 -7.94 8.85 -4.95
CA SER A 93 -8.34 7.44 -4.96
C SER A 93 -7.25 6.53 -4.42
N GLU A 94 -7.65 5.59 -3.56
CA GLU A 94 -6.76 4.52 -3.07
C GLU A 94 -6.47 3.47 -4.16
N ASN A 95 -7.18 3.50 -5.29
CA ASN A 95 -7.03 2.56 -6.40
C ASN A 95 -6.30 3.15 -7.62
N SER A 96 -5.66 4.31 -7.47
CA SER A 96 -4.76 4.85 -8.49
C SER A 96 -3.58 3.91 -8.73
N ARG A 97 -3.14 3.80 -9.99
CA ARG A 97 -1.87 3.15 -10.32
C ARG A 97 -0.74 3.93 -9.68
N ASP A 98 -0.07 3.34 -8.69
CA ASP A 98 0.94 4.04 -7.92
C ASP A 98 1.86 3.06 -7.17
N THR A 99 2.97 3.59 -6.68
CA THR A 99 3.64 2.95 -5.56
C THR A 99 2.77 3.04 -4.30
N HIS A 100 2.58 1.91 -3.63
CA HIS A 100 1.87 1.84 -2.36
C HIS A 100 2.85 1.73 -1.18
N GLY A 101 2.66 2.53 -0.14
CA GLY A 101 3.42 2.50 1.10
C GLY A 101 2.92 1.41 2.06
N PHE A 102 3.84 0.79 2.78
CA PHE A 102 3.59 -0.21 3.84
C PHE A 102 4.48 0.14 5.03
N ALA A 103 3.94 0.92 5.98
CA ALA A 103 4.68 1.37 7.16
C ALA A 103 4.15 0.70 8.42
N THR A 104 5.01 0.01 9.17
CA THR A 104 4.65 -0.68 10.42
C THR A 104 5.48 -0.16 11.58
N LYS A 105 4.83 0.24 12.67
CA LYS A 105 5.45 0.60 13.95
C LYS A 105 5.26 -0.56 14.91
N ILE A 106 6.35 -1.11 15.43
CA ILE A 106 6.37 -2.13 16.47
C ILE A 106 6.57 -1.42 17.81
N TYR A 107 5.59 -1.51 18.70
CA TYR A 107 5.69 -0.98 20.06
C TYR A 107 6.31 -2.05 20.96
N SER A 108 7.61 -1.92 21.24
CA SER A 108 8.36 -2.92 21.99
C SER A 108 8.89 -2.38 23.32
N GLN A 109 9.31 -3.29 24.20
CA GLN A 109 9.89 -2.94 25.51
C GLN A 109 11.23 -2.21 25.40
N CYS A 110 11.89 -2.27 24.25
CA CYS A 110 13.14 -1.56 23.96
C CYS A 110 12.96 -0.31 23.10
N GLY A 111 11.72 0.17 22.96
CA GLY A 111 11.37 1.35 22.16
C GLY A 111 10.53 1.02 20.93
N ASN A 112 10.15 2.06 20.19
CA ASN A 112 9.42 1.89 18.93
C ASN A 112 10.41 1.57 17.81
N HIS A 113 10.08 0.57 16.98
CA HIS A 113 10.81 0.26 15.76
C HIS A 113 9.89 0.46 14.55
N ASP A 114 10.30 1.31 13.59
CA ASP A 114 9.50 1.63 12.41
C ASP A 114 10.07 0.98 11.15
N LEU A 115 9.30 0.07 10.56
CA LEU A 115 9.55 -0.56 9.27
C LEU A 115 8.81 0.23 8.19
N VAL A 116 9.48 1.24 7.63
CA VAL A 116 8.88 2.19 6.66
C VAL A 116 9.22 1.80 5.22
N GLY A 117 8.40 0.93 4.63
CA GLY A 117 8.63 0.36 3.30
C GLY A 117 7.53 0.68 2.28
N ASN A 118 7.63 0.03 1.13
CA ASN A 118 6.67 0.07 0.04
C ASN A 118 6.25 -1.35 -0.37
N HIS A 119 5.16 -1.48 -1.11
CA HIS A 119 4.73 -2.77 -1.64
C HIS A 119 5.65 -3.36 -2.73
N LEU A 120 6.54 -2.53 -3.28
CA LEU A 120 7.58 -2.93 -4.22
C LEU A 120 8.96 -2.89 -3.57
N PRO A 121 9.89 -3.79 -3.97
CA PRO A 121 11.20 -3.96 -3.34
C PRO A 121 12.28 -2.95 -3.73
N SER A 122 12.02 -2.01 -4.64
CA SER A 122 12.98 -0.99 -5.09
C SER A 122 12.41 0.43 -5.05
N PHE A 123 13.24 1.41 -5.43
CA PHE A 123 12.88 2.82 -5.52
C PHE A 123 13.26 3.43 -6.88
N PHE A 124 12.79 4.65 -7.15
CA PHE A 124 12.99 5.35 -8.43
C PHE A 124 14.33 6.07 -8.58
N ILE A 125 15.00 6.36 -7.47
CA ILE A 125 16.23 7.15 -7.40
C ILE A 125 17.21 6.50 -6.43
N ASN A 126 18.50 6.71 -6.63
CA ASN A 126 19.57 6.15 -5.81
C ASN A 126 20.23 7.15 -4.84
N ASP A 127 19.81 8.42 -4.86
CA ASP A 127 20.22 9.45 -3.89
C ASP A 127 19.00 10.26 -3.45
N GLY A 128 18.82 10.39 -2.13
CA GLY A 128 17.68 11.10 -1.54
C GLY A 128 17.69 12.60 -1.76
N ALA A 129 18.81 13.19 -2.19
CA ALA A 129 18.86 14.60 -2.59
C ALA A 129 17.92 14.91 -3.77
N LEU A 130 17.61 13.90 -4.60
CA LEU A 130 16.71 14.01 -5.76
C LEU A 130 15.25 13.73 -5.44
N PHE A 131 14.92 13.43 -4.17
CA PHE A 131 13.56 13.11 -3.78
C PHE A 131 12.57 14.26 -4.09
N PRO A 132 12.88 15.55 -3.84
CA PRO A 132 12.00 16.63 -4.26
C PRO A 132 11.80 16.68 -5.77
N ASP A 133 12.84 16.44 -6.57
CA ASP A 133 12.75 16.44 -8.03
C ASP A 133 11.84 15.32 -8.55
N LEU A 134 11.99 14.11 -8.01
CA LEU A 134 11.10 12.99 -8.31
C LEU A 134 9.65 13.30 -7.94
N ILE A 135 9.40 13.79 -6.72
CA ILE A 135 8.03 14.03 -6.26
C ILE A 135 7.38 15.19 -7.03
N HIS A 136 8.13 16.25 -7.34
CA HIS A 136 7.63 17.32 -8.19
C HIS A 136 7.34 16.85 -9.62
N SER A 137 8.10 15.89 -10.15
CA SER A 137 7.88 15.41 -11.52
C SER A 137 6.60 14.58 -11.66
N VAL A 138 6.23 13.80 -10.65
CA VAL A 138 5.06 12.89 -10.67
C VAL A 138 3.80 13.45 -10.03
N LYS A 139 3.90 14.53 -9.23
CA LYS A 139 2.71 15.27 -8.79
C LYS A 139 2.19 16.15 -9.93
N PHE A 140 1.03 16.76 -9.69
CA PHE A 140 0.42 17.71 -10.62
C PHE A 140 1.42 18.74 -11.15
N GLU A 141 1.29 19.10 -12.42
CA GLU A 141 2.14 20.12 -13.00
C GLU A 141 1.89 21.48 -12.33
N PRO A 142 2.94 22.22 -11.91
CA PRO A 142 2.79 23.35 -11.00
C PRO A 142 2.07 24.56 -11.60
N ASP A 143 2.03 24.69 -12.92
CA ASP A 143 1.30 25.73 -13.64
C ASP A 143 -0.18 25.37 -13.87
N LYS A 144 -0.50 24.06 -13.90
CA LYS A 144 -1.83 23.54 -14.25
C LYS A 144 -2.64 23.05 -13.06
N GLY A 145 -1.99 22.52 -12.02
CA GLY A 145 -2.65 21.89 -10.88
C GLY A 145 -3.28 20.51 -11.19
N PHE A 146 -2.90 19.87 -12.31
CA PHE A 146 -3.32 18.52 -12.68
C PHE A 146 -2.23 17.78 -13.49
N PRO A 147 -2.31 16.45 -13.64
CA PRO A 147 -3.25 15.52 -12.98
C PRO A 147 -2.96 15.35 -11.49
N THR A 148 -3.98 14.98 -10.70
CA THR A 148 -3.87 14.85 -9.23
C THR A 148 -3.66 13.42 -8.74
N GLY A 149 -3.52 12.44 -9.64
CA GLY A 149 -3.50 11.02 -9.29
C GLY A 149 -2.86 10.11 -10.34
N GLY A 150 -1.59 10.34 -10.65
CA GLY A 150 -0.78 9.45 -11.50
C GLY A 150 0.29 10.20 -12.30
N SER A 151 1.19 9.46 -12.94
CA SER A 151 2.35 9.96 -13.68
C SER A 151 2.12 10.17 -15.19
N ALA A 152 0.88 10.06 -15.67
CA ALA A 152 0.51 10.15 -17.08
C ALA A 152 0.57 11.59 -17.64
N HIS A 153 1.75 12.22 -17.62
CA HIS A 153 1.98 13.59 -18.08
C HIS A 153 3.47 13.87 -18.34
N ASP A 154 3.77 14.99 -19.02
CA ASP A 154 5.09 15.31 -19.57
C ASP A 154 6.19 15.40 -18.50
N THR A 155 5.94 16.05 -17.37
CA THR A 155 6.98 16.29 -16.36
C THR A 155 7.50 14.99 -15.74
N ALA A 156 6.63 14.00 -15.54
CA ALA A 156 7.01 12.70 -14.99
C ALA A 156 7.93 11.97 -15.98
N TYR A 157 7.51 11.86 -17.24
CA TYR A 157 8.26 11.12 -18.25
C TYR A 157 9.53 11.84 -18.71
N ASP A 158 9.59 13.18 -18.72
CA ASP A 158 10.86 13.88 -18.92
C ASP A 158 11.85 13.52 -17.81
N PHE A 159 11.44 13.55 -16.53
CA PHE A 159 12.29 13.13 -15.42
C PHE A 159 12.78 11.69 -15.58
N PHE A 160 11.89 10.75 -15.90
CA PHE A 160 12.27 9.35 -16.10
C PHE A 160 13.24 9.15 -17.28
N THR A 161 13.21 9.98 -18.33
CA THR A 161 14.28 9.94 -19.35
C THR A 161 15.63 10.39 -18.83
N ARG A 162 15.67 11.27 -17.81
CA ARG A 162 16.92 11.80 -17.23
C ARG A 162 17.49 10.90 -16.14
N ARG A 163 16.65 10.08 -15.52
CA ARG A 163 16.97 9.20 -14.38
C ARG A 163 16.67 7.74 -14.72
N PRO A 164 17.45 7.12 -15.64
CA PRO A 164 17.18 5.77 -16.11
C PRO A 164 17.22 4.72 -14.99
N GLU A 165 17.92 4.96 -13.87
CA GLU A 165 17.98 4.05 -12.72
C GLU A 165 16.60 3.68 -12.15
N GLY A 166 15.58 4.53 -12.32
CA GLY A 166 14.22 4.24 -11.90
C GLY A 166 13.44 3.30 -12.82
N ALA A 167 13.99 2.87 -13.95
CA ALA A 167 13.29 2.10 -14.97
C ALA A 167 12.71 0.77 -14.45
N PHE A 168 13.42 0.08 -13.56
CA PHE A 168 12.93 -1.15 -12.93
C PHE A 168 11.72 -0.89 -12.03
N GLN A 169 11.79 0.12 -11.16
CA GLN A 169 10.68 0.49 -10.28
C GLN A 169 9.45 0.97 -11.09
N LEU A 170 9.66 1.81 -12.11
CA LEU A 170 8.58 2.31 -12.95
C LEU A 170 7.88 1.17 -13.71
N MET A 171 8.63 0.20 -14.25
CA MET A 171 8.03 -0.96 -14.89
C MET A 171 7.19 -1.80 -13.93
N ASN A 172 7.61 -1.95 -12.67
CA ASN A 172 6.80 -2.63 -11.66
C ASN A 172 5.48 -1.88 -11.39
N VAL A 173 5.50 -0.55 -11.27
CA VAL A 173 4.29 0.27 -11.08
C VAL A 173 3.36 0.21 -12.31
N LEU A 174 3.92 0.16 -13.52
CA LEU A 174 3.15 0.04 -14.76
C LEU A 174 2.68 -1.39 -15.06
N SER A 175 3.19 -2.39 -14.35
CA SER A 175 2.64 -3.75 -14.36
C SER A 175 1.39 -3.85 -13.47
N ASP A 176 0.79 -5.02 -13.39
CA ASP A 176 -0.38 -5.25 -12.53
C ASP A 176 -0.04 -5.05 -11.03
N LEU A 177 1.24 -5.14 -10.63
CA LEU A 177 1.65 -4.92 -9.24
C LEU A 177 1.34 -3.51 -8.74
N GLY A 178 1.31 -2.49 -9.62
CA GLY A 178 0.97 -1.12 -9.24
C GLY A 178 -0.53 -0.83 -9.06
N ILE A 179 -1.39 -1.83 -9.30
CA ILE A 179 -2.85 -1.75 -9.09
C ILE A 179 -3.32 -2.95 -8.25
N PRO A 180 -2.88 -3.04 -6.98
CA PRO A 180 -3.27 -4.15 -6.11
C PRO A 180 -4.77 -4.19 -5.88
N ARG A 181 -5.30 -5.40 -5.66
CA ARG A 181 -6.72 -5.63 -5.34
C ARG A 181 -7.11 -4.92 -4.05
N ASP A 182 -6.32 -5.11 -3.01
CA ASP A 182 -6.45 -4.44 -1.71
C ASP A 182 -5.13 -4.61 -0.93
N VAL A 183 -5.04 -3.95 0.23
CA VAL A 183 -3.83 -3.95 1.05
C VAL A 183 -3.52 -5.31 1.69
N ARG A 184 -4.48 -6.22 1.83
CA ARG A 184 -4.27 -7.55 2.43
C ARG A 184 -3.48 -8.48 1.52
N HIS A 185 -3.47 -8.16 0.22
CA HIS A 185 -2.84 -8.94 -0.84
C HIS A 185 -1.58 -8.28 -1.41
N VAL A 186 -0.93 -7.40 -0.65
CA VAL A 186 0.37 -6.84 -1.05
C VAL A 186 1.47 -7.25 -0.09
N SER A 187 2.68 -7.37 -0.62
CA SER A 187 3.89 -7.41 0.19
C SER A 187 4.20 -6.03 0.77
N GLY A 188 5.07 -6.01 1.77
CA GLY A 188 5.76 -4.79 2.22
C GLY A 188 7.26 -5.03 2.14
N ASN A 189 8.05 -4.07 1.70
CA ASN A 189 9.46 -4.25 1.42
C ASN A 189 10.22 -3.03 1.94
N GLY A 190 11.33 -3.28 2.64
CA GLY A 190 12.16 -2.21 3.19
C GLY A 190 12.91 -1.37 2.18
N VAL A 191 13.03 -1.86 0.94
CA VAL A 191 13.84 -1.31 -0.15
C VAL A 191 15.33 -1.33 0.17
N HIS A 192 15.72 -0.65 1.24
CA HIS A 192 17.10 -0.49 1.67
C HIS A 192 17.65 -1.75 2.31
N THR A 193 18.97 -1.87 2.23
CA THR A 193 19.72 -2.79 3.07
C THR A 193 20.02 -2.12 4.41
N PHE A 194 19.79 -2.83 5.51
CA PHE A 194 20.08 -2.46 6.89
C PHE A 194 21.15 -3.39 7.46
N ARG A 195 21.50 -3.17 8.73
CA ARG A 195 22.48 -3.98 9.45
C ARG A 195 21.88 -4.51 10.75
N PHE A 196 21.90 -5.82 10.93
CA PHE A 196 21.67 -6.47 12.22
C PHE A 196 22.97 -6.54 13.02
N ILE A 197 22.86 -6.43 14.34
CA ILE A 197 23.98 -6.53 15.30
C ILE A 197 23.57 -7.41 16.47
N ASN A 198 24.29 -8.51 16.67
CA ASN A 198 24.07 -9.43 17.77
C ASN A 198 24.80 -9.02 19.06
N ALA A 199 24.64 -9.80 20.13
CA ALA A 199 25.21 -9.48 21.45
C ALA A 199 26.74 -9.51 21.49
N GLN A 200 27.39 -10.19 20.54
CA GLN A 200 28.84 -10.22 20.38
C GLN A 200 29.36 -9.06 19.52
N GLY A 201 28.48 -8.16 19.06
CA GLY A 201 28.83 -7.06 18.17
C GLY A 201 29.03 -7.47 16.71
N VAL A 202 28.78 -8.74 16.36
CA VAL A 202 28.90 -9.24 14.98
C VAL A 202 27.75 -8.69 14.15
N SER A 203 28.08 -8.12 13.00
CA SER A 203 27.10 -7.54 12.08
C SER A 203 26.81 -8.42 10.86
N GLN A 204 25.57 -8.33 10.38
CA GLN A 204 25.14 -8.91 9.10
C GLN A 204 24.23 -7.91 8.39
N LEU A 205 24.35 -7.83 7.06
CA LEU A 205 23.49 -6.96 6.26
C LEU A 205 22.16 -7.67 6.00
N PHE A 206 21.06 -6.93 5.93
CA PHE A 206 19.77 -7.53 5.63
C PHE A 206 18.81 -6.61 4.87
N LYS A 207 17.94 -7.19 4.05
CA LYS A 207 16.73 -6.55 3.52
C LYS A 207 15.51 -7.22 4.15
N TRP A 208 14.47 -6.45 4.48
CA TRP A 208 13.27 -6.98 5.15
C TRP A 208 12.03 -6.95 4.26
N TYR A 209 11.12 -7.90 4.52
CA TYR A 209 9.93 -8.20 3.75
C TYR A 209 8.74 -8.56 4.66
N TRP A 210 7.55 -8.10 4.30
CA TRP A 210 6.26 -8.59 4.78
C TRP A 210 5.62 -9.40 3.66
N ILE A 211 5.45 -10.70 3.85
CA ILE A 211 4.91 -11.59 2.81
C ILE A 211 3.45 -11.94 3.14
N PRO A 212 2.47 -11.60 2.27
CA PRO A 212 1.06 -11.79 2.57
C PRO A 212 0.69 -13.27 2.64
N LYS A 213 0.06 -13.68 3.74
CA LYS A 213 -0.46 -15.06 3.90
C LYS A 213 -1.57 -15.36 2.90
N LEU A 214 -2.39 -14.36 2.56
CA LEU A 214 -3.46 -14.44 1.56
C LEU A 214 -2.93 -14.44 0.10
N GLY A 215 -1.63 -14.19 -0.09
CA GLY A 215 -1.02 -14.09 -1.42
C GLY A 215 -1.26 -12.75 -2.11
N HIS A 216 -0.69 -12.62 -3.29
CA HIS A 216 -0.73 -11.45 -4.14
C HIS A 216 -1.93 -11.50 -5.06
N ARG A 217 -2.65 -10.37 -5.15
CA ARG A 217 -3.80 -10.19 -6.04
C ARG A 217 -3.80 -8.77 -6.57
N THR A 218 -4.05 -8.64 -7.86
CA THR A 218 -4.03 -7.37 -8.59
C THR A 218 -5.31 -7.22 -9.39
N LEU A 219 -5.66 -5.97 -9.67
CA LEU A 219 -6.76 -5.61 -10.55
C LEU A 219 -6.29 -5.57 -12.00
N VAL A 220 -7.23 -5.44 -12.94
CA VAL A 220 -6.94 -4.92 -14.28
C VAL A 220 -7.19 -3.41 -14.32
N TYR A 221 -6.56 -2.71 -15.26
CA TYR A 221 -6.53 -1.23 -15.22
C TYR A 221 -7.92 -0.57 -15.31
N ASP A 222 -8.79 -1.05 -16.19
CA ASP A 222 -10.16 -0.53 -16.34
C ASP A 222 -11.01 -0.78 -15.07
N GLU A 223 -10.80 -1.91 -14.40
CA GLU A 223 -11.43 -2.21 -13.13
C GLU A 223 -10.95 -1.22 -12.05
N ALA A 224 -9.63 -1.00 -11.94
CA ALA A 224 -9.05 -0.09 -10.95
C ALA A 224 -9.55 1.36 -11.13
N THR A 225 -9.64 1.85 -12.36
CA THR A 225 -10.17 3.20 -12.64
C THR A 225 -11.68 3.29 -12.41
N THR A 226 -12.43 2.21 -12.69
CA THR A 226 -13.86 2.13 -12.37
C THR A 226 -14.10 2.14 -10.86
N ILE A 227 -13.31 1.39 -10.08
CA ILE A 227 -13.33 1.45 -8.61
C ILE A 227 -13.01 2.86 -8.14
N ALA A 228 -11.98 3.51 -8.69
CA ALA A 228 -11.60 4.87 -8.31
C ALA A 228 -12.76 5.88 -8.45
N GLY A 229 -13.63 5.71 -9.46
CA GLY A 229 -14.82 6.53 -9.65
C GLY A 229 -16.00 6.13 -8.75
N LYS A 230 -16.25 4.83 -8.57
CA LYS A 230 -17.44 4.31 -7.85
C LYS A 230 -17.24 4.25 -6.33
N ASN A 231 -16.01 4.02 -5.87
CA ASN A 231 -15.60 4.01 -4.47
C ASN A 231 -14.08 4.29 -4.34
N ASN A 232 -13.72 5.55 -4.22
CA ASN A 232 -12.32 5.98 -4.05
C ASN A 232 -11.69 5.57 -2.70
N ASN A 233 -12.45 4.96 -1.80
CA ASN A 233 -12.04 4.45 -0.49
C ASN A 233 -12.08 2.92 -0.43
N PHE A 234 -12.05 2.23 -1.57
CA PHE A 234 -12.27 0.79 -1.62
C PHE A 234 -11.29 0.00 -0.73
N GLN A 235 -10.00 0.32 -0.77
CA GLN A 235 -8.99 -0.41 0.02
C GLN A 235 -9.19 -0.24 1.54
N ARG A 236 -9.48 0.97 2.04
CA ARG A 236 -9.74 1.18 3.47
C ARG A 236 -11.03 0.50 3.93
N VAL A 237 -12.05 0.49 3.09
CA VAL A 237 -13.33 -0.17 3.39
C VAL A 237 -13.12 -1.68 3.46
N ASP A 238 -12.37 -2.26 2.52
CA ASP A 238 -11.99 -3.67 2.52
C ASP A 238 -11.26 -4.06 3.82
N LEU A 239 -10.20 -3.34 4.21
CA LEU A 239 -9.46 -3.65 5.44
C LEU A 239 -10.34 -3.52 6.68
N PHE A 240 -11.10 -2.42 6.78
CA PHE A 240 -11.94 -2.14 7.95
C PHE A 240 -13.00 -3.22 8.13
N ASN A 241 -13.71 -3.57 7.05
CA ASN A 241 -14.76 -4.57 7.08
C ASN A 241 -14.20 -5.97 7.33
N SER A 242 -13.05 -6.32 6.74
CA SER A 242 -12.37 -7.60 7.00
C SER A 242 -12.06 -7.77 8.49
N ILE A 243 -11.46 -6.76 9.11
CA ILE A 243 -11.15 -6.79 10.55
C ILE A 243 -12.44 -6.86 11.39
N ASN A 244 -13.47 -6.09 11.03
CA ASN A 244 -14.74 -6.11 11.76
C ASN A 244 -15.46 -7.48 11.65
N ALA A 245 -15.25 -8.20 10.55
CA ALA A 245 -15.76 -9.55 10.34
C ALA A 245 -14.90 -10.65 11.01
N GLY A 246 -13.81 -10.29 11.69
CA GLY A 246 -12.88 -11.25 12.29
C GLY A 246 -11.96 -11.95 11.28
N LEU A 247 -11.88 -11.43 10.05
CA LEU A 247 -11.03 -11.92 8.97
C LEU A 247 -9.72 -11.13 9.00
N PHE A 248 -8.86 -11.47 9.95
CA PHE A 248 -7.63 -10.73 10.22
C PHE A 248 -6.55 -11.04 9.17
N PRO A 249 -6.10 -10.04 8.39
CA PRO A 249 -5.02 -10.27 7.43
C PRO A 249 -3.69 -10.46 8.16
N GLU A 250 -2.86 -11.33 7.58
CA GLU A 250 -1.59 -11.75 8.17
C GLU A 250 -0.44 -11.66 7.16
N TRP A 251 0.75 -11.32 7.66
CA TRP A 251 1.99 -11.31 6.90
C TRP A 251 3.10 -12.01 7.66
N ASP A 252 3.94 -12.77 6.96
CA ASP A 252 5.22 -13.23 7.49
C ASP A 252 6.24 -12.09 7.43
N PHE A 253 6.89 -11.78 8.54
CA PHE A 253 8.11 -10.98 8.53
C PHE A 253 9.27 -11.88 8.08
N ALA A 254 9.95 -11.50 7.02
CA ALA A 254 11.07 -12.24 6.48
C ALA A 254 12.24 -11.31 6.14
N VAL A 255 13.44 -11.87 6.10
CA VAL A 255 14.66 -11.14 5.75
C VAL A 255 15.51 -11.92 4.76
N GLN A 256 16.17 -11.22 3.85
CA GLN A 256 17.38 -11.74 3.20
C GLN A 256 18.58 -11.28 4.02
N VAL A 257 19.58 -12.14 4.18
CA VAL A 257 20.77 -11.86 4.99
C VAL A 257 22.02 -11.99 4.13
N PHE A 258 22.93 -11.03 4.25
CA PHE A 258 24.17 -10.96 3.49
C PHE A 258 25.39 -10.76 4.40
N PRO A 259 26.58 -11.19 3.96
CA PRO A 259 27.82 -10.89 4.68
C PRO A 259 28.06 -9.38 4.80
N ASP A 260 28.63 -8.95 5.92
CA ASP A 260 29.07 -7.57 6.15
C ASP A 260 30.60 -7.46 6.08
N ASP A 261 31.15 -7.63 4.88
CA ASP A 261 32.59 -7.61 4.62
C ASP A 261 33.14 -6.21 4.25
N GLY A 262 32.30 -5.19 4.35
CA GLY A 262 32.58 -3.79 4.02
C GLY A 262 32.51 -3.43 2.54
N SER A 263 32.33 -4.40 1.62
CA SER A 263 32.18 -4.12 0.19
C SER A 263 30.80 -3.61 -0.18
N TYR A 264 29.78 -3.98 0.61
CA TYR A 264 28.36 -3.80 0.30
C TYR A 264 27.94 -4.42 -1.03
N MET A 265 28.69 -5.41 -1.53
CA MET A 265 28.38 -6.12 -2.76
C MET A 265 27.88 -7.54 -2.45
N PHE A 266 26.85 -7.99 -3.15
CA PHE A 266 26.41 -9.38 -3.12
C PHE A 266 26.13 -9.88 -4.53
N LYS A 267 26.95 -10.82 -5.02
CA LYS A 267 26.83 -11.39 -6.38
C LYS A 267 26.69 -10.31 -7.46
N ASP A 268 27.61 -9.35 -7.46
CA ASP A 268 27.65 -8.19 -8.38
C ASP A 268 26.48 -7.20 -8.24
N ILE A 269 25.66 -7.32 -7.20
CA ILE A 269 24.61 -6.35 -6.85
C ILE A 269 25.12 -5.45 -5.74
N ASP A 270 25.07 -4.14 -5.96
CA ASP A 270 25.36 -3.13 -4.94
C ASP A 270 24.19 -3.02 -3.96
N LEU A 271 24.43 -3.35 -2.69
CA LEU A 271 23.45 -3.31 -1.62
C LEU A 271 23.17 -1.88 -1.11
N LEU A 272 23.97 -0.88 -1.52
CA LEU A 272 23.74 0.54 -1.27
C LEU A 272 22.79 1.18 -2.29
N ASP A 273 22.54 0.52 -3.43
CA ASP A 273 21.66 1.03 -4.49
C ASP A 273 20.21 0.57 -4.26
N PRO A 274 19.29 1.45 -3.82
CA PRO A 274 17.89 1.11 -3.57
C PRO A 274 17.09 0.88 -4.87
N THR A 275 17.65 1.16 -6.05
CA THR A 275 17.02 0.88 -7.34
C THR A 275 17.16 -0.60 -7.74
N ASN A 276 18.03 -1.35 -7.05
CA ASN A 276 18.30 -2.75 -7.28
C ASN A 276 17.70 -3.65 -6.20
N VAL A 277 17.28 -4.84 -6.61
CA VAL A 277 16.81 -5.92 -5.73
C VAL A 277 17.73 -7.12 -5.82
N VAL A 278 17.73 -7.93 -4.76
CA VAL A 278 18.33 -9.26 -4.77
C VAL A 278 17.20 -10.28 -4.93
N PRO A 279 17.06 -10.94 -6.09
CA PRO A 279 16.05 -11.98 -6.29
C PRO A 279 16.14 -13.08 -5.23
N GLU A 280 14.99 -13.63 -4.83
CA GLU A 280 14.91 -14.67 -3.80
C GLU A 280 15.69 -15.94 -4.19
N GLU A 281 15.76 -16.24 -5.49
CA GLU A 281 16.54 -17.35 -6.04
C GLU A 281 18.05 -17.18 -5.83
N LEU A 282 18.54 -15.95 -5.61
CA LEU A 282 19.94 -15.65 -5.30
C LEU A 282 20.21 -15.63 -3.80
N ALA A 283 19.24 -15.17 -3.00
CA ALA A 283 19.29 -15.12 -1.55
C ALA A 283 17.90 -15.46 -0.97
N PRO A 284 17.68 -16.71 -0.52
CA PRO A 284 16.40 -17.11 0.05
C PRO A 284 16.04 -16.29 1.29
N MET A 285 14.75 -16.06 1.50
CA MET A 285 14.27 -15.35 2.67
C MET A 285 14.17 -16.26 3.90
N LEU A 286 14.60 -15.75 5.05
CA LEU A 286 14.42 -16.35 6.37
C LEU A 286 13.21 -15.71 7.05
N ARG A 287 12.19 -16.52 7.41
CA ARG A 287 10.99 -16.03 8.12
C ARG A 287 11.27 -15.90 9.61
N LEU A 288 11.10 -14.70 10.14
CA LEU A 288 11.43 -14.35 11.52
C LEU A 288 10.20 -14.20 12.43
N GLY A 289 9.03 -13.90 11.88
CA GLY A 289 7.82 -13.72 12.68
C GLY A 289 6.57 -13.49 11.85
N LYS A 290 5.50 -13.08 12.51
CA LYS A 290 4.18 -12.85 11.91
C LYS A 290 3.58 -11.53 12.40
N LEU A 291 2.97 -10.78 11.50
CA LEU A 291 2.08 -9.67 11.80
C LEU A 291 0.64 -10.10 11.53
N THR A 292 -0.25 -9.89 12.49
CA THR A 292 -1.70 -10.08 12.34
C THR A 292 -2.41 -8.76 12.67
N LEU A 293 -3.11 -8.14 11.72
CA LEU A 293 -3.88 -6.91 11.96
C LEU A 293 -5.30 -7.28 12.39
N ASN A 294 -5.69 -6.85 13.60
CA ASN A 294 -6.88 -7.38 14.26
C ASN A 294 -7.75 -6.32 14.97
N ARG A 295 -7.41 -5.04 14.86
CA ARG A 295 -8.19 -3.97 15.48
C ARG A 295 -8.18 -2.69 14.65
N ASN A 296 -9.36 -2.23 14.26
CA ASN A 296 -9.54 -0.95 13.60
C ASN A 296 -9.25 0.23 14.55
N PRO A 297 -8.81 1.39 14.03
CA PRO A 297 -8.68 2.59 14.83
C PRO A 297 -10.05 3.05 15.35
N THR A 298 -10.06 3.69 16.52
CA THR A 298 -11.28 4.28 17.10
C THR A 298 -11.59 5.64 16.48
N ASN A 299 -10.55 6.41 16.13
CA ASN A 299 -10.65 7.70 15.49
C ASN A 299 -9.60 7.83 14.38
N PHE A 300 -10.06 7.99 13.14
CA PHE A 300 -9.17 8.08 11.98
C PHE A 300 -8.14 9.21 12.08
N PHE A 301 -8.54 10.39 12.58
CA PHE A 301 -7.65 11.54 12.66
C PHE A 301 -6.59 11.37 13.76
N ALA A 302 -7.00 11.00 14.97
CA ALA A 302 -6.11 10.89 16.12
C ALA A 302 -5.14 9.69 16.04
N GLU A 303 -5.36 8.76 15.11
CA GLU A 303 -4.58 7.53 14.98
C GLU A 303 -3.92 7.42 13.58
N PRO A 304 -4.58 6.94 12.49
CA PRO A 304 -3.96 6.91 11.14
C PRO A 304 -3.44 8.26 10.61
N GLU A 305 -4.18 9.36 10.81
CA GLU A 305 -3.71 10.65 10.33
C GLU A 305 -2.56 11.15 11.21
N ALA A 306 -2.70 11.10 12.53
CA ALA A 306 -1.71 11.61 13.49
C ALA A 306 -0.40 10.80 13.58
N ILE A 307 -0.39 9.50 13.26
CA ILE A 307 0.81 8.67 13.43
C ILE A 307 2.00 9.19 12.61
N SER A 308 3.18 9.25 13.22
CA SER A 308 4.45 9.56 12.58
C SER A 308 5.34 8.31 12.60
N PHE A 309 5.71 7.87 11.41
CA PHE A 309 6.75 6.87 11.22
C PHE A 309 8.07 7.58 10.90
N ALA A 310 9.20 6.98 11.21
CA ALA A 310 10.51 7.42 10.73
C ALA A 310 11.46 6.23 10.63
N PRO A 311 12.17 6.01 9.51
CA PRO A 311 13.14 4.92 9.40
C PRO A 311 14.35 5.09 10.36
N SER A 312 14.52 6.29 10.95
CA SER A 312 15.46 6.55 12.05
C SER A 312 15.05 5.88 13.36
N ASN A 313 13.77 5.52 13.54
CA ASN A 313 13.27 4.81 14.72
C ASN A 313 13.66 3.32 14.63
N VAL A 314 14.90 3.02 15.01
CA VAL A 314 15.41 1.67 15.19
C VAL A 314 15.68 1.38 16.67
N VAL A 315 15.74 0.10 17.02
CA VAL A 315 16.08 -0.34 18.39
C VAL A 315 17.48 -0.93 18.40
N LYS A 316 18.07 -1.09 19.60
CA LYS A 316 19.37 -1.77 19.78
C LYS A 316 19.39 -3.10 19.02
N GLY A 317 20.44 -3.31 18.23
CA GLY A 317 20.59 -4.49 17.38
C GLY A 317 20.22 -4.29 15.92
N VAL A 318 19.74 -3.11 15.54
CA VAL A 318 19.54 -2.69 14.14
C VAL A 318 20.23 -1.35 13.91
N THR A 319 20.94 -1.21 12.80
CA THR A 319 21.53 0.07 12.36
C THR A 319 21.55 0.16 10.83
N PHE A 320 22.11 1.25 10.32
CA PHE A 320 22.08 1.62 8.91
C PHE A 320 23.39 1.26 8.19
N ILE A 321 23.38 1.44 6.88
CA ILE A 321 24.55 1.39 6.00
C ILE A 321 24.60 2.70 5.19
N PRO A 322 25.70 3.03 4.47
CA PRO A 322 25.82 4.29 3.72
C PRO A 322 25.03 4.27 2.40
N ASP A 323 23.76 3.83 2.44
CA ASP A 323 22.78 4.00 1.36
C ASP A 323 22.43 5.51 1.29
N PRO A 324 22.72 6.19 0.17
CA PRO A 324 22.51 7.64 0.07
C PRO A 324 21.05 8.06 0.18
N LEU A 325 20.11 7.24 -0.30
CA LEU A 325 18.68 7.52 -0.19
C LEU A 325 18.20 7.34 1.26
N LEU A 326 18.56 6.24 1.91
CA LEU A 326 18.20 5.99 3.31
C LEU A 326 18.71 7.12 4.21
N SER A 327 19.95 7.57 3.98
CA SER A 327 20.61 8.61 4.79
C SER A 327 19.79 9.91 4.86
N TRP A 328 19.25 10.39 3.73
CA TRP A 328 18.36 11.56 3.71
C TRP A 328 17.01 11.30 4.38
N ARG A 329 16.48 10.07 4.26
CA ARG A 329 15.22 9.68 4.92
C ARG A 329 15.35 9.70 6.45
N LEU A 330 16.52 9.38 7.01
CA LEU A 330 16.73 9.43 8.47
C LEU A 330 16.47 10.83 9.05
N MET A 331 16.76 11.89 8.29
CA MET A 331 16.48 13.27 8.69
C MET A 331 15.05 13.71 8.31
N SER A 332 14.63 13.43 7.08
CA SER A 332 13.41 14.02 6.50
C SER A 332 12.14 13.70 7.28
N TYR A 333 12.04 12.49 7.84
CA TYR A 333 10.83 12.04 8.54
C TYR A 333 10.64 12.75 9.89
N ASP A 334 11.73 13.04 10.60
CA ASP A 334 11.69 13.75 11.89
C ASP A 334 11.34 15.25 11.70
N ASP A 335 11.91 15.88 10.66
CA ASP A 335 11.60 17.26 10.27
C ASP A 335 10.13 17.41 9.84
N THR A 336 9.67 16.59 8.89
CA THR A 336 8.31 16.70 8.36
C THR A 336 7.24 16.35 9.40
N ALA A 337 7.53 15.44 10.33
CA ALA A 337 6.63 15.15 11.45
C ALA A 337 6.42 16.39 12.34
N SER A 338 7.48 17.14 12.62
CA SER A 338 7.42 18.37 13.41
C SER A 338 6.59 19.44 12.71
N HIS A 339 6.76 19.60 11.39
CA HIS A 339 5.94 20.51 10.58
C HIS A 339 4.45 20.12 10.61
N ARG A 340 4.15 18.85 10.39
CA ARG A 340 2.77 18.33 10.29
C ARG A 340 1.99 18.47 11.60
N HIS A 341 2.67 18.26 12.73
CA HIS A 341 2.10 18.43 14.07
C HIS A 341 2.16 19.85 14.58
N ASN A 342 2.87 20.75 13.87
CA ASN A 342 3.20 22.10 14.32
C ASN A 342 3.75 22.11 15.76
N SER A 343 4.55 21.08 16.10
CA SER A 343 5.05 20.87 17.44
C SER A 343 6.21 19.89 17.43
N PRO A 344 7.28 20.14 18.22
CA PRO A 344 8.31 19.12 18.46
C PRO A 344 7.76 17.95 19.28
N ASN A 345 6.64 18.12 20.00
CA ASN A 345 6.06 17.13 20.90
C ASN A 345 5.10 16.15 20.21
N GLY A 346 5.11 16.05 18.87
CA GLY A 346 4.25 15.13 18.12
C GLY A 346 4.43 13.65 18.50
N TYR A 347 5.60 13.28 19.03
CA TYR A 347 5.87 11.93 19.56
C TYR A 347 5.11 11.61 20.85
N LEU A 348 4.55 12.62 21.54
CA LEU A 348 3.72 12.43 22.74
C LEU A 348 2.25 12.13 22.40
N LEU A 349 1.84 12.26 21.14
CA LEU A 349 0.51 11.84 20.71
C LEU A 349 0.32 10.35 21.04
N PRO A 350 -0.87 9.91 21.49
CA PRO A 350 -1.07 8.54 21.98
C PRO A 350 -0.61 7.44 21.02
N VAL A 351 -0.83 7.63 19.71
CA VAL A 351 -0.42 6.68 18.66
C VAL A 351 1.09 6.68 18.38
N ASN A 352 1.83 7.72 18.77
CA ASN A 352 3.29 7.79 18.55
C ASN A 352 4.09 7.39 19.78
N ARG A 353 3.45 7.41 20.96
CA ARG A 353 4.12 7.21 22.24
C ARG A 353 4.65 5.79 22.37
N PRO A 354 5.91 5.59 22.81
CA PRO A 354 6.42 4.26 23.10
C PRO A 354 5.75 3.67 24.34
N ILE A 355 5.79 2.34 24.45
CA ILE A 355 5.46 1.63 25.69
C ILE A 355 6.66 1.53 26.64
N ALA A 356 7.88 1.62 26.11
CA ALA A 356 9.11 1.67 26.88
C ALA A 356 9.20 2.97 27.70
N PRO A 357 9.86 2.96 28.87
CA PRO A 357 10.13 4.16 29.64
C PRO A 357 10.87 5.22 28.82
N VAL A 358 10.51 6.49 29.02
CA VAL A 358 11.13 7.63 28.33
C VAL A 358 11.74 8.57 29.37
N ASP A 359 13.06 8.47 29.52
CA ASP A 359 13.84 9.28 30.46
C ASP A 359 14.89 10.09 29.70
N ASN A 360 14.58 11.36 29.41
CA ASN A 360 15.47 12.26 28.68
C ASN A 360 15.38 13.71 29.19
N ASN A 361 16.29 14.54 28.71
CA ASN A 361 16.41 15.95 29.09
C ASN A 361 15.64 16.90 28.16
N TYR A 362 14.76 16.41 27.30
CA TYR A 362 13.93 17.27 26.43
C TYR A 362 12.86 17.97 27.28
N ARG A 363 12.67 19.28 27.08
CA ARG A 363 11.75 20.12 27.85
C ARG A 363 10.97 21.05 26.93
N ASP A 364 9.87 21.60 27.47
CA ASP A 364 9.04 22.62 26.84
C ASP A 364 8.49 22.20 25.45
N GLY A 365 8.49 23.13 24.49
CA GLY A 365 7.91 22.95 23.15
C GLY A 365 6.41 23.22 23.10
N TYR A 366 5.91 23.55 21.91
CA TYR A 366 4.48 23.82 21.69
C TYR A 366 3.62 22.62 22.09
N MET A 367 2.49 22.86 22.77
CA MET A 367 1.58 21.81 23.25
C MET A 367 2.23 20.71 24.12
N GLN A 368 3.23 21.03 24.94
CA GLN A 368 3.77 20.10 25.94
C GLN A 368 2.68 19.68 26.96
N PRO A 369 2.23 18.41 26.99
CA PRO A 369 1.21 17.98 27.94
C PRO A 369 1.79 17.40 29.23
N LEU A 370 3.09 17.10 29.29
CA LEU A 370 3.74 16.47 30.43
C LEU A 370 4.26 17.50 31.43
N ILE A 371 4.26 17.12 32.70
CA ILE A 371 4.92 17.85 33.78
C ILE A 371 6.17 17.03 34.14
N PHE A 372 7.36 17.58 33.84
CA PHE A 372 8.62 16.93 34.13
C PHE A 372 9.00 17.14 35.60
N GLU A 373 9.39 16.06 36.27
CA GLU A 373 9.87 16.08 37.65
C GLU A 373 11.41 16.08 37.72
N GLY A 374 11.96 16.52 38.85
CA GLY A 374 13.41 16.57 39.09
C GLY A 374 14.00 17.98 39.11
N ALA A 375 15.16 18.13 39.75
CA ALA A 375 15.82 19.42 39.96
C ALA A 375 16.70 19.87 38.78
N SER A 376 16.98 19.00 37.80
CA SER A 376 17.81 19.29 36.64
C SER A 376 17.26 18.65 35.35
N ALA A 377 17.53 19.31 34.22
CA ALA A 377 17.30 18.83 32.86
C ALA A 377 18.62 18.78 32.05
N SER A 378 19.74 18.46 32.71
CA SER A 378 21.06 18.35 32.09
C SER A 378 21.81 17.11 32.56
N SER A 379 22.82 16.69 31.79
CA SER A 379 23.70 15.56 32.12
C SER A 379 25.17 15.90 31.80
N PRO A 380 26.14 15.51 32.66
CA PRO A 380 25.93 14.91 33.99
C PRO A 380 25.32 15.93 34.98
N ASN A 381 24.55 15.46 35.96
CA ASN A 381 23.98 16.29 37.03
C ASN A 381 24.27 15.68 38.41
N GLY A 382 24.43 16.53 39.43
CA GLY A 382 24.69 16.13 40.82
C GLY A 382 23.57 16.49 41.81
N ILE A 383 22.47 17.07 41.31
CA ILE A 383 21.37 17.60 42.14
C ILE A 383 20.05 16.85 41.92
N GLY A 384 20.06 15.77 41.13
CA GLY A 384 18.88 14.99 40.74
C GLY A 384 18.35 15.40 39.35
N GLY A 385 17.83 14.42 38.62
CA GLY A 385 17.42 14.55 37.22
C GLY A 385 17.51 13.19 36.50
N VAL A 386 17.58 13.21 35.18
CA VAL A 386 17.76 11.99 34.37
C VAL A 386 19.12 11.36 34.67
N VAL A 387 19.11 10.05 34.94
CA VAL A 387 20.33 9.26 35.13
C VAL A 387 20.99 9.05 33.77
N GLY A 388 22.29 9.36 33.66
CA GLY A 388 23.05 9.13 32.44
C GLY A 388 23.16 7.64 32.10
N ALA A 389 23.35 7.34 30.82
CA ALA A 389 23.52 5.97 30.38
C ALA A 389 24.79 5.34 31.01
N SER A 390 24.71 4.06 31.36
CA SER A 390 25.83 3.28 31.89
C SER A 390 26.70 2.69 30.78
N GLU A 391 27.92 2.23 31.10
CA GLU A 391 28.87 1.67 30.11
C GLU A 391 28.30 0.45 29.35
N ASP A 392 27.43 -0.36 29.96
CA ASP A 392 26.75 -1.50 29.32
C ASP A 392 25.66 -1.08 28.32
N GLN A 393 25.26 0.19 28.35
CA GLN A 393 24.38 0.82 27.36
C GLN A 393 25.15 1.45 26.20
N GLU A 394 26.49 1.45 26.23
CA GLU A 394 27.28 1.81 25.07
C GLU A 394 26.92 0.92 23.88
N TYR A 395 26.73 1.56 22.73
CA TYR A 395 26.42 0.88 21.48
C TYR A 395 27.68 0.79 20.62
N GLN A 396 28.38 -0.33 20.74
CA GLN A 396 29.54 -0.65 19.92
C GLN A 396 29.23 -1.87 19.06
N TYR A 397 29.69 -1.86 17.82
CA TYR A 397 29.55 -3.01 16.92
C TYR A 397 30.78 -3.12 16.03
N THR A 398 31.17 -4.35 15.71
CA THR A 398 32.27 -4.64 14.81
C THR A 398 31.72 -4.81 13.40
N GLY A 399 32.00 -3.85 12.52
CA GLY A 399 31.79 -3.97 11.08
C GLY A 399 33.01 -3.42 10.35
N ARG A 400 33.40 -3.99 9.21
CA ARG A 400 34.62 -3.57 8.50
C ARG A 400 34.63 -2.09 8.09
N SER A 401 33.44 -1.48 7.96
CA SER A 401 33.27 -0.05 7.68
C SER A 401 33.53 0.86 8.89
N ALA A 402 33.38 0.37 10.12
CA ALA A 402 33.70 1.14 11.33
C ALA A 402 35.20 1.42 11.44
N GLU A 403 36.04 0.62 10.78
CA GLU A 403 37.51 0.72 10.84
C GLU A 403 38.15 1.34 9.57
N ASN A 404 37.42 1.57 8.47
CA ASN A 404 38.03 1.89 7.16
C ASN A 404 37.21 2.85 6.24
N VAL A 405 36.67 3.96 6.73
CA VAL A 405 36.17 5.01 5.81
C VAL A 405 37.39 5.73 5.19
N ASN A 406 37.73 5.35 3.96
CA ASN A 406 38.85 5.91 3.19
C ASN A 406 38.34 6.60 1.93
N GLY A 407 38.69 7.87 1.71
CA GLY A 407 38.31 8.60 0.50
C GLY A 407 38.41 10.12 0.64
N GLN A 408 38.26 10.82 -0.48
CA GLN A 408 38.08 12.28 -0.48
C GLN A 408 36.62 12.63 -0.19
N ILE A 409 36.39 13.76 0.46
CA ILE A 409 35.04 14.32 0.59
C ILE A 409 34.65 14.91 -0.78
N GLY A 410 33.54 14.46 -1.35
CA GLY A 410 33.08 14.86 -2.67
C GLY A 410 31.61 14.53 -2.92
N ARG A 411 31.06 15.02 -4.04
CA ARG A 411 29.74 14.64 -4.55
C ARG A 411 29.94 13.63 -5.67
N TYR A 412 29.77 12.35 -5.34
CA TYR A 412 29.99 11.24 -6.26
C TYR A 412 28.66 10.75 -6.84
N SER A 413 28.64 10.44 -8.13
CA SER A 413 27.51 9.75 -8.74
C SER A 413 27.47 8.30 -8.26
N VAL A 414 26.28 7.80 -7.92
CA VAL A 414 26.06 6.37 -7.71
C VAL A 414 26.14 5.67 -9.07
N ILE A 415 26.97 4.63 -9.18
CA ILE A 415 27.11 3.84 -10.40
C ILE A 415 25.96 2.83 -10.43
N SER A 416 24.98 3.02 -11.31
CA SER A 416 23.84 2.11 -11.46
C SER A 416 23.79 1.54 -12.88
N ASN A 417 23.50 0.25 -12.99
CA ASN A 417 23.20 -0.42 -14.25
C ASN A 417 21.69 -0.60 -14.39
N SER A 418 21.04 0.39 -14.99
CA SER A 418 19.60 0.62 -14.84
C SER A 418 18.67 -0.39 -15.54
N PHE A 419 19.14 -1.05 -16.60
CA PHE A 419 18.28 -1.81 -17.51
C PHE A 419 18.22 -3.32 -17.27
N PRO A 420 19.29 -4.02 -16.83
CA PRO A 420 19.24 -5.47 -16.64
C PRO A 420 18.16 -5.97 -15.69
N GLN A 421 17.89 -5.28 -14.57
CA GLN A 421 16.81 -5.69 -13.65
C GLN A 421 15.43 -5.45 -14.26
N ALA A 422 15.22 -4.32 -14.96
CA ALA A 422 13.99 -4.06 -15.71
C ALA A 422 13.75 -5.13 -16.79
N ARG A 423 14.81 -5.54 -17.49
CA ARG A 423 14.77 -6.65 -18.46
C ARG A 423 14.45 -7.98 -17.77
N GLY A 424 15.08 -8.27 -16.63
CA GLY A 424 14.83 -9.47 -15.85
C GLY A 424 13.35 -9.56 -15.40
N PHE A 425 12.79 -8.45 -14.94
CA PHE A 425 11.37 -8.35 -14.61
C PHE A 425 10.48 -8.57 -15.84
N TRP A 426 10.73 -7.84 -16.95
CA TRP A 426 10.00 -8.03 -18.20
C TRP A 426 10.00 -9.49 -18.66
N ASN A 427 11.13 -10.19 -18.56
CA ASN A 427 11.23 -11.60 -18.91
C ASN A 427 10.41 -12.51 -17.98
N SER A 428 10.22 -12.10 -16.71
CA SER A 428 9.49 -12.85 -15.68
C SER A 428 7.98 -12.69 -15.79
N LEU A 429 7.50 -11.66 -16.51
CA LEU A 429 6.09 -11.47 -16.81
C LEU A 429 5.58 -12.54 -17.80
N ASP A 430 4.36 -13.03 -17.55
CA ASP A 430 3.65 -13.87 -18.50
C ASP A 430 3.09 -13.06 -19.68
N GLN A 431 2.40 -13.71 -20.61
CA GLN A 431 1.90 -13.03 -21.81
C GLN A 431 0.85 -11.96 -21.51
N TYR A 432 0.02 -12.16 -20.49
CA TYR A 432 -1.07 -11.25 -20.12
C TYR A 432 -0.51 -10.03 -19.40
N ALA A 433 0.33 -10.21 -18.39
CA ALA A 433 1.02 -9.14 -17.68
C ALA A 433 1.94 -8.33 -18.60
N LYS A 434 2.59 -8.96 -19.59
CA LYS A 434 3.32 -8.24 -20.66
C LYS A 434 2.40 -7.35 -21.48
N GLN A 435 1.19 -7.81 -21.81
CA GLN A 435 0.22 -7.01 -22.54
C GLN A 435 -0.31 -5.86 -21.68
N HIS A 436 -0.70 -6.11 -20.43
CA HIS A 436 -1.13 -5.07 -19.49
C HIS A 436 -0.05 -4.01 -19.27
N THR A 437 1.22 -4.41 -19.11
CA THR A 437 2.34 -3.48 -18.95
C THR A 437 2.55 -2.63 -20.22
N VAL A 438 2.41 -3.22 -21.42
CA VAL A 438 2.46 -2.48 -22.68
C VAL A 438 1.31 -1.46 -22.77
N ASP A 439 0.11 -1.86 -22.38
CA ASP A 439 -1.06 -0.98 -22.43
C ASP A 439 -1.00 0.12 -21.37
N ALA A 440 -0.40 -0.14 -20.20
CA ALA A 440 -0.10 0.89 -19.21
C ALA A 440 0.90 1.93 -19.75
N TYR A 441 1.99 1.49 -20.38
CA TYR A 441 2.92 2.41 -21.05
C TYR A 441 2.24 3.20 -22.17
N ARG A 442 1.37 2.56 -22.98
CA ARG A 442 0.61 3.26 -24.02
C ARG A 442 -0.35 4.29 -23.44
N PHE A 443 -1.03 3.94 -22.35
CA PHE A 443 -1.92 4.87 -21.65
C PHE A 443 -1.12 6.08 -21.16
N GLU A 444 -0.06 5.88 -20.39
CA GLU A 444 0.67 7.01 -19.79
C GLU A 444 1.44 7.84 -20.81
N LEU A 445 2.22 7.22 -21.70
CA LEU A 445 2.96 7.94 -22.74
C LEU A 445 2.05 8.56 -23.81
N GLY A 446 0.84 8.01 -24.00
CA GLY A 446 -0.17 8.59 -24.89
C GLY A 446 -0.73 9.92 -24.38
N HIS A 447 -0.57 10.23 -23.10
CA HIS A 447 -0.88 11.54 -22.52
C HIS A 447 0.31 12.52 -22.58
N CYS A 448 1.49 12.03 -22.96
CA CYS A 448 2.68 12.85 -23.08
C CYS A 448 2.78 13.50 -24.48
N SER A 449 3.49 14.61 -24.57
CA SER A 449 3.82 15.21 -25.87
C SER A 449 4.69 14.26 -26.71
N PRO A 450 4.53 14.25 -28.05
CA PRO A 450 5.27 13.32 -28.92
C PRO A 450 6.80 13.35 -28.73
N PRO A 451 7.47 14.50 -28.50
CA PRO A 451 8.91 14.52 -28.24
C PRO A 451 9.32 13.80 -26.94
N VAL A 452 8.56 13.99 -25.85
CA VAL A 452 8.82 13.32 -24.56
C VAL A 452 8.61 11.82 -24.71
N ALA A 453 7.50 11.43 -25.34
CA ALA A 453 7.18 10.02 -25.55
C ALA A 453 8.20 9.30 -26.45
N GLN A 454 8.59 9.91 -27.58
CA GLN A 454 9.61 9.37 -28.49
C GLN A 454 10.93 9.16 -27.75
N LYS A 455 11.37 10.17 -26.99
CA LYS A 455 12.62 10.10 -26.24
C LYS A 455 12.60 8.99 -25.19
N TYR A 456 11.51 8.82 -24.46
CA TYR A 456 11.39 7.73 -23.48
C TYR A 456 11.43 6.35 -24.13
N ILE A 457 10.78 6.19 -25.29
CA ILE A 457 10.85 4.95 -26.07
C ILE A 457 12.29 4.64 -26.50
N ASP A 458 13.00 5.63 -27.03
CA ASP A 458 14.34 5.44 -27.59
C ASP A 458 15.41 5.25 -26.50
N GLU A 459 15.36 6.06 -25.44
CA GLU A 459 16.39 6.10 -24.40
C GLU A 459 16.12 5.14 -23.24
N ILE A 460 14.87 4.74 -22.98
CA ILE A 460 14.53 3.85 -21.86
C ILE A 460 14.01 2.51 -22.36
N LEU A 461 12.85 2.48 -23.03
CA LEU A 461 12.21 1.20 -23.37
C LEU A 461 13.05 0.37 -24.33
N ASN A 462 13.67 0.98 -25.34
CA ASN A 462 14.49 0.25 -26.30
C ASN A 462 15.76 -0.34 -25.65
N ASN A 463 16.27 0.29 -24.59
CA ASN A 463 17.37 -0.24 -23.80
C ASN A 463 16.96 -1.43 -22.92
N ILE A 464 15.68 -1.57 -22.58
CA ILE A 464 15.14 -2.70 -21.81
C ILE A 464 14.75 -3.86 -22.75
N ASP A 465 13.90 -3.58 -23.75
CA ASP A 465 13.43 -4.57 -24.72
C ASP A 465 12.92 -3.91 -26.01
N ASN A 466 13.47 -4.30 -27.16
CA ASN A 466 13.06 -3.77 -28.46
C ASN A 466 11.60 -4.14 -28.81
N CYS A 467 11.09 -5.30 -28.36
CA CYS A 467 9.70 -5.69 -28.61
C CYS A 467 8.71 -4.82 -27.81
N LEU A 468 8.95 -4.64 -26.50
CA LEU A 468 8.25 -3.69 -25.65
C LEU A 468 8.23 -2.29 -26.27
N ALA A 469 9.40 -1.73 -26.58
CA ALA A 469 9.54 -0.38 -27.13
C ALA A 469 8.72 -0.20 -28.42
N ARG A 470 8.80 -1.16 -29.34
CA ARG A 470 8.07 -1.11 -30.62
C ARG A 470 6.57 -1.27 -30.43
N ARG A 471 6.11 -2.15 -29.53
CA ARG A 471 4.67 -2.33 -29.23
C ARG A 471 4.06 -1.06 -28.64
N VAL A 472 4.78 -0.39 -27.75
CA VAL A 472 4.36 0.89 -27.17
C VAL A 472 4.35 1.99 -28.24
N ALA A 473 5.46 2.17 -28.97
CA ALA A 473 5.59 3.18 -30.02
C ALA A 473 4.48 3.08 -31.08
N PHE A 474 4.19 1.86 -31.54
CA PHE A 474 3.10 1.60 -32.47
C PHE A 474 1.73 2.01 -31.91
N GLY A 475 1.47 1.72 -30.63
CA GLY A 475 0.18 2.00 -29.99
C GLY A 475 -0.11 3.49 -29.79
N ILE A 476 0.93 4.32 -29.66
CA ILE A 476 0.78 5.77 -29.47
C ILE A 476 1.15 6.60 -30.72
N GLY A 477 1.47 5.94 -31.84
CA GLY A 477 1.68 6.61 -33.13
C GLY A 477 3.02 7.36 -33.27
N VAL A 478 4.04 7.01 -32.49
CA VAL A 478 5.39 7.58 -32.62
C VAL A 478 6.33 6.64 -33.40
N GLN A 479 7.54 7.09 -33.73
CA GLN A 479 8.48 6.31 -34.53
C GLN A 479 8.98 5.09 -33.76
N MET A 480 8.77 3.90 -34.34
CA MET A 480 9.31 2.65 -33.79
C MET A 480 10.84 2.61 -33.93
N PRO A 481 11.59 2.24 -32.87
CA PRO A 481 13.01 1.93 -32.98
C PRO A 481 13.27 0.81 -33.98
N ALA A 482 14.38 0.84 -34.71
CA ALA A 482 14.70 -0.22 -35.67
C ALA A 482 14.84 -1.58 -34.98
N ILE A 483 14.50 -2.67 -35.70
CA ILE A 483 14.51 -4.03 -35.14
C ILE A 483 15.94 -4.37 -34.72
N GLY A 484 16.08 -4.94 -33.52
CA GLY A 484 17.37 -5.41 -33.00
C GLY A 484 18.32 -4.30 -32.51
N THR A 485 17.83 -3.07 -32.34
CA THR A 485 18.63 -1.94 -31.83
C THR A 485 18.70 -1.82 -30.32
N ALA A 486 18.18 -2.79 -29.57
CA ALA A 486 18.29 -2.77 -28.11
C ALA A 486 19.77 -2.81 -27.70
N SER A 487 20.23 -1.78 -27.01
CA SER A 487 21.61 -1.68 -26.52
C SER A 487 21.89 -2.69 -25.39
N GLY A 488 20.85 -3.15 -24.69
CA GLY A 488 20.89 -4.22 -23.70
C GLY A 488 20.81 -5.61 -24.33
N ALA A 489 21.92 -6.09 -24.91
CA ALA A 489 22.00 -7.39 -25.57
C ALA A 489 21.71 -8.58 -24.62
N ASN A 490 20.84 -9.49 -25.07
CA ASN A 490 20.85 -10.94 -24.80
C ASN A 490 20.75 -11.47 -23.35
N ASN A 491 20.32 -10.69 -22.36
CA ASN A 491 20.04 -11.28 -21.04
C ASN A 491 18.64 -11.93 -20.99
N ALA A 492 18.62 -13.26 -20.95
CA ALA A 492 17.40 -14.09 -20.82
C ALA A 492 17.04 -14.42 -19.37
N THR A 493 17.76 -13.86 -18.38
CA THR A 493 17.45 -14.08 -16.97
C THR A 493 16.01 -13.66 -16.66
N SER A 494 15.34 -14.52 -15.89
CA SER A 494 14.04 -14.28 -15.27
C SER A 494 14.08 -14.85 -13.86
N TYR A 495 13.28 -14.28 -12.98
CA TYR A 495 13.16 -14.66 -11.58
C TYR A 495 11.67 -14.66 -11.23
N ALA A 496 11.15 -15.82 -10.84
CA ALA A 496 9.74 -15.96 -10.50
C ALA A 496 9.37 -15.08 -9.29
N SER A 497 10.32 -14.89 -8.36
CA SER A 497 10.15 -14.03 -7.20
C SER A 497 9.87 -12.56 -7.53
N LEU A 498 10.24 -12.08 -8.73
CA LEU A 498 9.98 -10.70 -9.13
C LEU A 498 8.54 -10.45 -9.58
N PHE A 499 7.78 -11.49 -9.93
CA PHE A 499 6.38 -11.36 -10.35
C PHE A 499 5.51 -12.44 -9.68
N PRO A 500 5.13 -12.25 -8.41
CA PRO A 500 4.47 -13.28 -7.60
C PRO A 500 3.04 -13.61 -8.07
N THR A 501 2.44 -12.81 -8.95
CA THR A 501 1.13 -13.04 -9.57
C THR A 501 1.21 -13.84 -10.87
N GLY A 502 2.41 -14.30 -11.27
CA GLY A 502 2.59 -15.07 -12.50
C GLY A 502 1.92 -16.45 -12.46
N PRO A 503 1.58 -17.04 -13.63
CA PRO A 503 1.00 -18.38 -13.70
C PRO A 503 1.90 -19.42 -13.04
N GLY A 504 1.35 -20.23 -12.13
CA GLY A 504 2.19 -21.20 -11.38
C GLY A 504 2.56 -20.72 -9.99
N GLN A 505 2.61 -19.41 -9.78
CA GLN A 505 2.88 -18.83 -8.48
C GLN A 505 1.62 -18.88 -7.62
N GLU A 506 1.83 -19.09 -6.33
CA GLU A 506 0.79 -18.94 -5.30
C GLU A 506 -0.54 -19.71 -5.54
N ARG A 507 -0.50 -20.84 -6.26
CA ARG A 507 -1.70 -21.61 -6.70
C ARG A 507 -2.63 -22.17 -5.61
N ASN A 508 -2.32 -22.00 -4.32
CA ASN A 508 -3.08 -22.58 -3.20
C ASN A 508 -3.25 -21.58 -2.05
N LYS A 509 -3.43 -20.30 -2.37
CA LYS A 509 -3.71 -19.27 -1.35
C LYS A 509 -5.18 -19.29 -0.94
N SER A 510 -5.44 -18.86 0.29
CA SER A 510 -6.80 -18.81 0.85
C SER A 510 -7.68 -17.82 0.08
N ASN A 511 -8.97 -18.13 -0.02
CA ASN A 511 -10.01 -17.22 -0.52
C ASN A 511 -10.69 -16.42 0.61
N GLU A 512 -10.16 -16.52 1.82
CA GLU A 512 -10.68 -15.83 3.00
C GLU A 512 -10.80 -14.31 2.76
N GLY A 513 -12.00 -13.78 3.00
CA GLY A 513 -12.31 -12.36 2.84
C GLY A 513 -12.43 -11.86 1.41
N LEU A 514 -12.45 -12.73 0.39
CA LEU A 514 -13.01 -12.37 -0.91
C LEU A 514 -14.52 -12.24 -0.82
N ILE A 515 -15.12 -11.55 -1.79
CA ILE A 515 -16.56 -11.25 -1.81
C ILE A 515 -17.18 -11.76 -3.11
N VAL A 516 -18.27 -12.54 -3.00
CA VAL A 516 -19.04 -13.04 -4.14
C VAL A 516 -20.35 -12.26 -4.28
N GLY A 517 -20.62 -11.75 -5.49
CA GLY A 517 -21.91 -11.17 -5.83
C GLY A 517 -22.90 -12.25 -6.26
N VAL A 518 -23.95 -12.49 -5.49
CA VAL A 518 -24.99 -13.48 -5.81
C VAL A 518 -26.19 -12.76 -6.43
N LEU A 519 -26.42 -12.97 -7.72
CA LEU A 519 -27.49 -12.31 -8.46
C LEU A 519 -28.83 -13.00 -8.22
N ALA A 520 -29.82 -12.21 -7.79
CA ALA A 520 -31.18 -12.61 -7.50
C ALA A 520 -32.20 -11.66 -8.15
N SER A 521 -33.47 -12.05 -8.14
CA SER A 521 -34.61 -11.19 -8.47
C SER A 521 -35.89 -11.76 -7.85
N ASP A 522 -37.03 -11.11 -8.02
CA ASP A 522 -38.32 -11.63 -7.55
C ASP A 522 -38.62 -13.07 -8.02
N ASN A 523 -38.08 -13.47 -9.17
CA ASN A 523 -38.28 -14.81 -9.73
C ASN A 523 -37.00 -15.65 -9.79
N VAL A 524 -35.87 -15.12 -9.31
CA VAL A 524 -34.55 -15.77 -9.41
C VAL A 524 -33.91 -15.87 -8.04
N LEU A 525 -33.29 -17.03 -7.80
CA LEU A 525 -32.70 -17.52 -6.56
C LEU A 525 -33.77 -17.84 -5.51
N SER A 526 -33.93 -19.13 -5.21
CA SER A 526 -34.73 -19.56 -4.07
C SER A 526 -33.93 -19.44 -2.77
N SER A 527 -34.64 -19.37 -1.63
CA SER A 527 -33.98 -19.40 -0.30
C SER A 527 -33.14 -20.67 -0.07
N ALA A 528 -33.53 -21.80 -0.69
CA ALA A 528 -32.79 -23.05 -0.60
C ALA A 528 -31.47 -22.98 -1.40
N ASP A 529 -31.50 -22.43 -2.61
CA ASP A 529 -30.29 -22.25 -3.42
C ASP A 529 -29.31 -21.29 -2.76
N LEU A 530 -29.80 -20.16 -2.23
CA LEU A 530 -28.97 -19.23 -1.46
C LEU A 530 -28.33 -19.92 -0.26
N SER A 531 -29.09 -20.70 0.51
CA SER A 531 -28.55 -21.45 1.66
C SER A 531 -27.45 -22.42 1.24
N GLY A 532 -27.59 -23.08 0.09
CA GLY A 532 -26.57 -23.96 -0.48
C GLY A 532 -25.29 -23.20 -0.87
N ILE A 533 -25.43 -22.05 -1.54
CA ILE A 533 -24.30 -21.17 -1.89
C ILE A 533 -23.57 -20.74 -0.62
N VAL A 534 -24.29 -20.16 0.34
CA VAL A 534 -23.73 -19.62 1.57
C VAL A 534 -23.01 -20.69 2.37
N ALA A 535 -23.54 -21.92 2.42
CA ALA A 535 -22.87 -23.03 3.08
C ALA A 535 -21.50 -23.32 2.46
N GLN A 536 -21.38 -23.30 1.13
CA GLN A 536 -20.10 -23.51 0.44
C GLN A 536 -19.13 -22.34 0.66
N LEU A 537 -19.57 -21.10 0.47
CA LEU A 537 -18.73 -19.91 0.68
C LEU A 537 -18.20 -19.83 2.11
N SER A 538 -19.03 -20.18 3.09
CA SER A 538 -18.66 -20.20 4.51
C SER A 538 -17.52 -21.18 4.82
N THR A 539 -17.41 -22.32 4.10
CA THR A 539 -16.30 -23.27 4.30
C THR A 539 -14.93 -22.67 3.97
N GLN A 540 -14.90 -21.64 3.13
CA GLN A 540 -13.68 -20.93 2.73
C GLN A 540 -13.61 -19.52 3.32
N LYS A 541 -14.54 -19.15 4.22
CA LYS A 541 -14.69 -17.79 4.78
C LYS A 541 -14.76 -16.71 3.69
N VAL A 542 -15.44 -17.03 2.60
CA VAL A 542 -15.75 -16.09 1.51
C VAL A 542 -17.03 -15.34 1.89
N LEU A 543 -16.98 -14.02 1.78
CA LEU A 543 -18.12 -13.13 2.00
C LEU A 543 -19.03 -13.11 0.78
N TYR A 544 -20.26 -12.64 0.94
CA TYR A 544 -21.19 -12.50 -0.18
C TYR A 544 -22.15 -11.34 0.03
N ASP A 545 -22.61 -10.77 -1.08
CA ASP A 545 -23.77 -9.90 -1.13
C ASP A 545 -24.81 -10.47 -2.09
N VAL A 546 -26.09 -10.28 -1.77
CA VAL A 546 -27.21 -10.64 -2.64
C VAL A 546 -27.65 -9.38 -3.38
N ILE A 547 -27.49 -9.42 -4.70
CA ILE A 547 -27.69 -8.28 -5.60
C ILE A 547 -28.94 -8.53 -6.43
N ALA A 548 -29.86 -7.56 -6.41
CA ALA A 548 -31.12 -7.65 -7.13
C ALA A 548 -31.55 -6.31 -7.74
N PRO A 549 -32.65 -6.22 -8.50
CA PRO A 549 -33.17 -4.94 -8.99
C PRO A 549 -33.57 -3.97 -7.86
N HIS A 550 -33.93 -4.48 -6.68
CA HIS A 550 -34.19 -3.70 -5.47
C HIS A 550 -33.68 -4.44 -4.23
N MET A 551 -33.43 -3.68 -3.16
CA MET A 551 -33.07 -4.24 -1.85
C MET A 551 -34.32 -4.71 -1.08
N GLY A 552 -34.09 -5.44 0.02
CA GLY A 552 -35.15 -5.96 0.90
C GLY A 552 -35.63 -7.34 0.49
N GLU A 553 -36.82 -7.71 0.94
CA GLU A 553 -37.43 -9.00 0.65
C GLU A 553 -37.88 -9.08 -0.81
N LEU A 554 -37.36 -10.05 -1.55
CA LEU A 554 -37.78 -10.40 -2.89
C LEU A 554 -38.99 -11.34 -2.84
N ALA A 555 -39.81 -11.39 -3.90
CA ALA A 555 -40.93 -12.34 -3.99
C ALA A 555 -40.48 -13.82 -3.91
N SER A 556 -39.20 -14.11 -4.13
CA SER A 556 -38.58 -15.43 -3.95
C SER A 556 -38.33 -15.80 -2.48
N GLY A 557 -38.57 -14.88 -1.53
CA GLY A 557 -38.30 -15.02 -0.10
C GLY A 557 -36.85 -14.72 0.30
N VAL A 558 -35.99 -14.39 -0.66
CA VAL A 558 -34.59 -14.01 -0.42
C VAL A 558 -34.50 -12.53 -0.01
N GLN A 559 -33.63 -12.21 0.96
CA GLN A 559 -33.30 -10.84 1.32
C GLN A 559 -32.11 -10.34 0.49
N ALA A 560 -32.34 -9.33 -0.36
CA ALA A 560 -31.30 -8.63 -1.09
C ALA A 560 -30.75 -7.47 -0.25
N ASN A 561 -29.42 -7.42 -0.08
CA ASN A 561 -28.75 -6.34 0.64
C ASN A 561 -28.11 -5.31 -0.31
N GLN A 562 -28.10 -5.59 -1.61
CA GLN A 562 -27.60 -4.69 -2.64
C GLN A 562 -28.56 -4.61 -3.81
N SER A 563 -28.52 -3.47 -4.52
CA SER A 563 -29.15 -3.35 -5.83
C SER A 563 -28.13 -2.99 -6.91
N PHE A 564 -28.44 -3.26 -8.19
CA PHE A 564 -27.57 -2.89 -9.30
C PHE A 564 -27.25 -1.39 -9.39
N VAL A 565 -28.01 -0.53 -8.69
CA VAL A 565 -27.77 0.92 -8.61
C VAL A 565 -26.80 1.28 -7.47
N THR A 566 -26.80 0.49 -6.38
CA THR A 566 -25.99 0.77 -5.18
C THR A 566 -24.66 0.05 -5.15
N THR A 567 -24.44 -0.87 -6.10
CA THR A 567 -23.21 -1.66 -6.20
C THR A 567 -22.71 -1.77 -7.63
N SER A 568 -21.49 -2.28 -7.81
CA SER A 568 -20.89 -2.57 -9.12
C SER A 568 -20.19 -3.91 -9.12
N SER A 569 -20.00 -4.50 -10.31
CA SER A 569 -19.31 -5.78 -10.42
C SER A 569 -17.84 -5.68 -9.97
N VAL A 570 -17.23 -4.52 -10.13
CA VAL A 570 -15.86 -4.22 -9.68
C VAL A 570 -15.63 -4.35 -8.17
N PHE A 571 -16.69 -4.43 -7.36
CA PHE A 571 -16.57 -4.64 -5.90
C PHE A 571 -16.54 -6.11 -5.48
N TYR A 572 -16.74 -7.05 -6.40
CA TYR A 572 -16.83 -8.48 -6.13
C TYR A 572 -15.72 -9.25 -6.83
N ASP A 573 -15.22 -10.32 -6.24
CA ASP A 573 -14.16 -11.14 -6.81
C ASP A 573 -14.70 -12.23 -7.76
N ALA A 574 -15.97 -12.62 -7.57
CA ALA A 574 -16.68 -13.54 -8.46
C ALA A 574 -18.18 -13.29 -8.42
N ILE A 575 -18.89 -13.73 -9.46
CA ILE A 575 -20.35 -13.58 -9.59
C ILE A 575 -21.02 -14.95 -9.70
N ILE A 576 -22.12 -15.15 -8.96
CA ILE A 576 -22.98 -16.33 -9.08
C ILE A 576 -24.37 -15.89 -9.55
N VAL A 577 -24.85 -16.47 -10.64
CA VAL A 577 -26.20 -16.25 -11.17
C VAL A 577 -27.17 -17.29 -10.62
N GLY A 578 -28.21 -16.84 -9.91
CA GLY A 578 -29.24 -17.72 -9.37
C GLY A 578 -30.06 -18.46 -10.44
N SER A 579 -30.66 -19.58 -10.03
CA SER A 579 -31.66 -20.33 -10.80
C SER A 579 -33.04 -19.68 -10.73
N MET A 580 -33.93 -19.95 -11.69
CA MET A 580 -35.33 -19.53 -11.59
C MET A 580 -36.02 -20.26 -10.42
N SER A 581 -36.65 -19.51 -9.51
CA SER A 581 -37.44 -20.08 -8.42
C SER A 581 -38.74 -20.67 -8.97
N GLN A 582 -39.06 -21.93 -8.64
CA GLN A 582 -40.29 -22.61 -9.13
C GLN A 582 -41.62 -22.11 -8.52
N SER A 583 -41.62 -20.97 -7.83
CA SER A 583 -42.77 -20.53 -7.04
C SER A 583 -43.69 -19.54 -7.77
N ASN A 584 -44.87 -20.06 -8.16
CA ASN A 584 -46.15 -19.37 -8.38
C ASN A 584 -46.26 -18.33 -9.50
N ASN A 585 -46.30 -18.80 -10.75
CA ASN A 585 -47.45 -18.46 -11.60
C ASN A 585 -47.69 -19.49 -12.70
N SER A 586 -48.95 -19.90 -12.81
CA SER A 586 -49.55 -20.74 -13.82
C SER A 586 -49.48 -20.13 -15.24
N ARG A 587 -48.26 -20.04 -15.78
CA ARG A 587 -47.96 -19.91 -17.22
C ARG A 587 -46.89 -20.92 -17.60
N GLY A 588 -47.14 -22.18 -17.27
CA GLY A 588 -46.45 -23.29 -17.92
C GLY A 588 -46.58 -23.16 -19.44
N ASN A 589 -45.48 -23.40 -20.16
CA ASN A 589 -45.34 -23.42 -21.62
C ASN A 589 -44.96 -22.12 -22.37
N PHE A 590 -44.07 -21.27 -21.83
CA PHE A 590 -43.45 -20.20 -22.65
C PHE A 590 -41.93 -20.04 -22.54
N MET A 591 -41.16 -21.00 -22.01
CA MET A 591 -39.69 -20.83 -21.95
C MET A 591 -38.93 -22.05 -22.42
N ASN A 592 -38.98 -22.23 -23.74
CA ASN A 592 -37.95 -22.91 -24.53
C ASN A 592 -37.17 -21.87 -25.37
N SER A 593 -37.17 -20.59 -24.96
CA SER A 593 -36.63 -19.47 -25.74
C SER A 593 -35.37 -18.89 -25.10
N THR A 594 -34.29 -18.89 -25.89
CA THR A 594 -32.98 -18.27 -25.72
C THR A 594 -33.00 -16.73 -25.66
N SER A 595 -34.08 -16.10 -25.19
CA SER A 595 -34.25 -14.64 -25.29
C SER A 595 -33.72 -13.90 -24.05
N SER A 596 -32.84 -12.93 -24.28
CA SER A 596 -32.33 -11.94 -23.30
C SER A 596 -33.41 -11.00 -22.71
N GLN A 597 -34.69 -11.24 -23.02
CA GLN A 597 -35.83 -10.41 -22.59
C GLN A 597 -36.23 -10.58 -21.12
N PHE A 598 -35.66 -11.56 -20.41
CA PHE A 598 -35.97 -11.86 -19.00
C PHE A 598 -34.93 -11.31 -18.00
N VAL A 599 -33.92 -10.59 -18.48
CA VAL A 599 -32.83 -10.05 -17.66
C VAL A 599 -32.78 -8.54 -17.85
N SER A 600 -32.81 -7.76 -16.77
CA SER A 600 -32.75 -6.29 -16.86
C SER A 600 -31.45 -5.87 -17.54
N SER A 601 -31.44 -4.77 -18.31
CA SER A 601 -30.22 -4.26 -18.94
C SER A 601 -29.09 -4.06 -17.92
N GLN A 602 -29.43 -3.59 -16.72
CA GLN A 602 -28.49 -3.44 -15.60
C GLN A 602 -27.81 -4.76 -15.21
N GLN A 603 -28.56 -5.87 -15.14
CA GLN A 603 -27.98 -7.17 -14.82
C GLN A 603 -27.09 -7.69 -15.96
N GLN A 604 -27.44 -7.41 -17.22
CA GLN A 604 -26.62 -7.76 -18.38
C GLN A 604 -25.29 -7.00 -18.37
N ASP A 605 -25.34 -5.68 -18.16
CA ASP A 605 -24.16 -4.82 -18.09
C ASP A 605 -23.25 -5.23 -16.92
N PHE A 606 -23.84 -5.58 -15.78
CA PHE A 606 -23.11 -6.06 -14.61
C PHE A 606 -22.31 -7.35 -14.89
N LEU A 607 -22.92 -8.31 -15.59
CA LEU A 607 -22.25 -9.57 -15.97
C LEU A 607 -21.19 -9.35 -17.05
N ARG A 608 -21.44 -8.47 -18.02
CA ARG A 608 -20.47 -8.13 -19.07
C ARG A 608 -19.25 -7.40 -18.50
N GLU A 609 -19.46 -6.47 -17.56
CA GLU A 609 -18.38 -5.76 -16.84
C GLU A 609 -17.51 -6.80 -16.10
N ALA A 610 -18.11 -7.68 -15.29
CA ALA A 610 -17.40 -8.74 -14.58
C ALA A 610 -16.60 -9.66 -15.51
N TYR A 611 -17.20 -10.08 -16.62
CA TYR A 611 -16.56 -10.96 -17.61
C TYR A 611 -15.37 -10.26 -18.28
N SER A 612 -15.53 -8.99 -18.65
CA SER A 612 -14.46 -8.20 -19.27
C SER A 612 -13.25 -7.99 -18.36
N HIS A 613 -13.44 -8.05 -17.04
CA HIS A 613 -12.37 -7.97 -16.04
C HIS A 613 -11.81 -9.36 -15.66
N GLY A 614 -12.20 -10.43 -16.36
CA GLY A 614 -11.68 -11.78 -16.15
C GLY A 614 -12.12 -12.42 -14.84
N LYS A 615 -13.24 -11.97 -14.24
CA LYS A 615 -13.76 -12.53 -12.99
C LYS A 615 -14.37 -13.90 -13.23
N ALA A 616 -14.33 -14.76 -12.21
CA ALA A 616 -15.06 -16.01 -12.24
C ALA A 616 -16.57 -15.74 -12.21
N ILE A 617 -17.31 -16.29 -13.19
CA ILE A 617 -18.77 -16.20 -13.27
C ILE A 617 -19.31 -17.63 -13.30
N GLY A 618 -20.19 -17.96 -12.37
CA GLY A 618 -20.88 -19.24 -12.32
C GLY A 618 -22.39 -19.06 -12.34
N ALA A 619 -23.13 -20.10 -12.70
CA ALA A 619 -24.59 -20.11 -12.66
C ALA A 619 -25.16 -21.41 -12.10
N ILE A 620 -26.30 -21.32 -11.43
CA ILE A 620 -27.02 -22.49 -10.90
C ILE A 620 -28.21 -22.82 -11.80
N GLY A 621 -28.35 -24.08 -12.19
CA GLY A 621 -29.53 -24.60 -12.88
C GLY A 621 -29.87 -23.77 -14.13
N SER A 622 -31.09 -23.21 -14.18
CA SER A 622 -31.54 -22.39 -15.31
C SER A 622 -30.84 -21.03 -15.42
N GLY A 623 -30.01 -20.63 -14.44
CA GLY A 623 -29.19 -19.42 -14.52
C GLY A 623 -28.17 -19.48 -15.65
N SER A 624 -27.74 -20.67 -16.08
CA SER A 624 -26.84 -20.83 -17.23
C SER A 624 -27.46 -20.28 -18.52
N ASN A 625 -28.78 -20.34 -18.68
CA ASN A 625 -29.46 -19.75 -19.83
C ASN A 625 -29.23 -18.23 -19.94
N ILE A 626 -28.99 -17.54 -18.82
CA ILE A 626 -28.65 -16.10 -18.81
C ILE A 626 -27.25 -15.88 -19.38
N LEU A 627 -26.28 -16.71 -19.00
CA LEU A 627 -24.91 -16.63 -19.52
C LEU A 627 -24.90 -16.93 -21.03
N ASN A 628 -25.59 -17.99 -21.46
CA ASN A 628 -25.76 -18.36 -22.87
C ASN A 628 -26.43 -17.25 -23.69
N ALA A 629 -27.47 -16.61 -23.15
CA ALA A 629 -28.13 -15.51 -23.84
C ALA A 629 -27.23 -14.27 -24.01
N LEU A 630 -26.21 -14.11 -23.16
CA LEU A 630 -25.24 -13.02 -23.22
C LEU A 630 -23.99 -13.35 -24.04
N GLY A 631 -23.82 -14.61 -24.44
CA GLY A 631 -22.62 -15.12 -25.10
C GLY A 631 -21.42 -15.17 -24.16
N LEU A 632 -21.67 -15.51 -22.89
CA LEU A 632 -20.65 -15.64 -21.83
C LEU A 632 -20.41 -17.13 -21.49
N ASP A 633 -20.45 -18.00 -22.50
CA ASP A 633 -20.34 -19.45 -22.34
C ASP A 633 -18.91 -19.88 -22.00
N ASP A 634 -18.78 -21.06 -21.40
CA ASP A 634 -17.47 -21.68 -21.07
C ASP A 634 -16.62 -21.84 -22.35
N ASP A 635 -15.46 -21.16 -22.40
CA ASP A 635 -14.35 -21.47 -23.32
C ASP A 635 -13.49 -22.63 -22.81
#